data_AF-A0A6A4TIW3-F1
#
_entry.id   AF-A0A6A4TIW3-F1
#
_cell.length_a   1.000
_cell.length_b   1.000
_cell.length_c   1.000
_cell.angle_alpha   90.00
_cell.angle_beta   90.00
_cell.angle_gamma   90.00
#
_symmetry.space_group_name_H-M   'P 1'
#
loop_
_entity.id
_entity.type
_entity.pdbx_description
1 polymer ?
#
loop_
_entity_poly.entity_id
_entity_poly.type
_entity_poly.pdbx_seq_one_letter_code
_entity_poly.pdbx_strand_id
1 'polypeptide(L)'
;MQLQLEMRKLEVEADTAVKIRKLELESSQGAESLSAAFPGMSSTTSSTRNSAGPVAMAFDISKHIALMPLFRETEVDSYFSVFERIAVALQWPTEVWSLLLQCKLPGKAQVAMAALSLEESLNLESVKSTILRIYELVPEAYRQKFRSHRKSQNQTYTEFAREKGVLFDKFCR
;
A
#
# COMPACT_ATOMS: atom_id res chain seq x y z
N MET A 1 16.25 -2.69 -52.39
CA MET A 1 15.86 -3.33 -51.11
C MET A 1 15.63 -2.32 -49.99
N GLN A 2 16.50 -1.33 -49.75
CA GLN A 2 16.34 -0.33 -48.67
C GLN A 2 15.00 0.44 -48.73
N LEU A 3 14.61 0.94 -49.91
CA LEU A 3 13.37 1.71 -50.13
C LEU A 3 12.09 0.92 -49.86
N GLN A 4 12.09 -0.41 -50.10
CA GLN A 4 10.91 -1.24 -49.83
C GLN A 4 10.70 -1.47 -48.34
N LEU A 5 11.78 -1.57 -47.58
CA LEU A 5 11.72 -1.69 -46.11
C LEU A 5 11.23 -0.40 -45.47
N GLU A 6 11.62 0.75 -46.02
CA GLU A 6 11.21 2.06 -45.54
C GLU A 6 9.71 2.31 -45.79
N MET A 7 9.20 2.00 -46.98
CA MET A 7 7.76 2.07 -47.25
C MET A 7 6.94 1.16 -46.33
N ARG A 8 7.40 -0.08 -46.11
CA ARG A 8 6.70 -1.02 -45.21
C ARG A 8 6.73 -0.58 -43.75
N LYS A 9 7.81 0.08 -43.30
CA LYS A 9 7.88 0.65 -41.97
C LYS A 9 6.87 1.80 -41.81
N LEU A 10 6.78 2.67 -42.82
CA LEU A 10 5.87 3.81 -42.83
C LEU A 10 4.39 3.39 -42.86
N GLU A 11 4.08 2.32 -43.59
CA GLU A 11 2.73 1.73 -43.67
C GLU A 11 2.30 1.13 -42.31
N VAL A 12 3.18 0.40 -41.63
CA VAL A 12 2.91 -0.15 -40.29
C VAL A 12 2.75 0.96 -39.25
N GLU A 13 3.54 2.03 -39.35
CA GLU A 13 3.41 3.20 -38.47
C GLU A 13 2.08 3.94 -38.67
N ALA A 14 1.63 4.10 -39.92
CA ALA A 14 0.33 4.69 -40.22
C ALA A 14 -0.84 3.82 -39.70
N ASP A 15 -0.78 2.51 -39.92
CA ASP A 15 -1.83 1.58 -39.46
C ASP A 15 -1.95 1.52 -37.93
N THR A 16 -0.82 1.55 -37.23
CA THR A 16 -0.80 1.57 -35.75
C THR A 16 -1.35 2.89 -35.21
N ALA A 17 -0.99 4.03 -35.81
CA ALA A 17 -1.52 5.33 -35.42
C ALA A 17 -3.04 5.46 -35.62
N VAL A 18 -3.56 4.96 -36.75
CA VAL A 18 -5.01 4.95 -37.03
C VAL A 18 -5.74 4.06 -36.03
N LYS A 19 -5.17 2.90 -35.67
CA LYS A 19 -5.78 1.97 -34.74
C LYS A 19 -5.80 2.49 -33.29
N ILE A 20 -4.76 3.19 -32.86
CA ILE A 20 -4.72 3.87 -31.55
C ILE A 20 -5.80 4.94 -31.48
N ARG A 21 -5.91 5.81 -32.50
CA ARG A 21 -6.92 6.89 -32.52
C ARG A 21 -8.35 6.36 -32.55
N LYS A 22 -8.59 5.21 -33.20
CA LYS A 22 -9.90 4.55 -33.20
C LYS A 22 -10.28 4.03 -31.81
N LEU A 23 -9.34 3.40 -31.09
CA LEU A 23 -9.57 2.89 -29.74
C LEU A 23 -9.82 4.01 -28.72
N GLU A 24 -9.16 5.17 -28.84
CA GLU A 24 -9.42 6.34 -27.99
C GLU A 24 -10.83 6.94 -28.21
N LEU A 25 -11.30 6.97 -29.46
CA LEU A 25 -12.65 7.43 -29.81
C LEU A 25 -13.73 6.46 -29.30
N GLU A 26 -13.52 5.15 -29.42
CA GLU A 26 -14.42 4.12 -28.88
C GLU A 26 -14.46 4.15 -27.35
N SER A 27 -13.32 4.41 -26.69
CA SER A 27 -13.25 4.60 -25.23
C SER A 27 -13.96 5.88 -24.75
N SER A 28 -14.03 6.92 -25.57
CA SER A 28 -14.68 8.19 -25.19
C SER A 28 -16.18 8.16 -25.45
N GLN A 29 -16.66 7.44 -26.47
CA GLN A 29 -18.10 7.30 -26.75
C GLN A 29 -18.85 6.45 -25.71
N GLY A 30 -18.16 5.60 -24.93
CA GLY A 30 -18.75 4.84 -23.83
C GLY A 30 -19.19 5.69 -22.62
N ALA A 31 -18.65 6.90 -22.46
CA ALA A 31 -18.88 7.75 -21.29
C ALA A 31 -20.01 8.79 -21.46
N GLU A 32 -20.47 9.08 -22.69
CA GLU A 32 -21.44 10.14 -22.99
C GLU A 32 -22.91 9.69 -23.08
N SER A 33 -23.26 8.46 -22.70
CA SER A 33 -24.63 7.92 -22.82
C SER A 33 -25.50 7.97 -21.55
N LEU A 34 -25.08 8.64 -20.47
CA LEU A 34 -25.84 8.66 -19.20
C LEU A 34 -26.27 10.04 -18.68
N SER A 35 -26.05 11.17 -19.39
CA SER A 35 -26.25 12.51 -18.81
C SER A 35 -27.29 13.42 -19.47
N ALA A 36 -28.23 12.91 -20.26
CA ALA A 36 -29.21 13.77 -20.94
C ALA A 36 -30.67 13.32 -20.77
N ALA A 37 -31.24 13.51 -19.57
CA ALA A 37 -32.67 13.81 -19.41
C ALA A 37 -33.01 14.24 -17.95
N PHE A 38 -33.18 15.56 -17.73
CA PHE A 38 -34.36 16.21 -17.13
C PHE A 38 -34.01 17.51 -16.34
N PRO A 39 -34.62 18.66 -16.68
CA PRO A 39 -34.36 19.97 -16.06
C PRO A 39 -35.38 20.30 -14.95
N GLY A 40 -34.98 21.14 -13.97
CA GLY A 40 -35.95 21.81 -13.08
C GLY A 40 -35.39 22.28 -11.73
N MET A 41 -34.90 23.51 -11.69
CA MET A 41 -34.57 24.28 -10.48
C MET A 41 -35.86 24.81 -9.83
N SER A 42 -36.03 24.65 -8.50
CA SER A 42 -36.33 25.74 -7.54
C SER A 42 -36.66 25.24 -6.13
N SER A 43 -35.84 25.68 -5.18
CA SER A 43 -36.23 26.33 -3.92
C SER A 43 -37.20 25.61 -2.97
N THR A 44 -36.73 25.23 -1.78
CA THR A 44 -36.99 25.94 -0.50
C THR A 44 -36.75 25.04 0.73
N THR A 45 -35.83 25.50 1.56
CA THR A 45 -35.81 25.52 3.03
C THR A 45 -36.41 24.37 3.87
N SER A 46 -35.60 24.03 4.88
CA SER A 46 -35.94 23.61 6.25
C SER A 46 -36.19 22.13 6.53
N SER A 47 -35.17 21.55 7.18
CA SER A 47 -35.24 20.87 8.49
C SER A 47 -36.26 19.75 8.69
N THR A 48 -35.76 18.53 8.85
CA THR A 48 -36.12 17.53 9.90
C THR A 48 -35.12 16.37 9.77
N ARG A 49 -34.00 16.36 10.50
CA ARG A 49 -33.75 15.68 11.80
C ARG A 49 -34.24 14.22 11.90
N ASN A 50 -33.23 13.34 11.89
CA ASN A 50 -32.99 12.19 12.77
C ASN A 50 -33.89 10.94 12.69
N SER A 51 -33.25 9.80 12.38
CA SER A 51 -33.16 8.59 13.22
C SER A 51 -32.38 7.50 12.47
N ALA A 52 -31.55 6.63 13.03
CA ALA A 52 -30.78 6.58 14.26
C ALA A 52 -29.77 5.43 14.05
N GLY A 53 -28.48 5.73 14.14
CA GLY A 53 -27.37 4.78 14.14
C GLY A 53 -26.11 5.61 14.40
N PRO A 54 -25.21 5.20 15.31
CA PRO A 54 -24.11 6.07 15.70
C PRO A 54 -23.30 6.33 14.44
N VAL A 55 -23.18 7.59 14.05
CA VAL A 55 -22.12 8.03 13.14
C VAL A 55 -20.85 7.80 13.94
N ALA A 56 -20.38 6.55 13.94
CA ALA A 56 -19.02 6.21 14.26
C ALA A 56 -18.19 7.19 13.44
N MET A 57 -17.53 8.10 14.15
CA MET A 57 -16.59 9.10 13.65
C MET A 57 -16.06 8.64 12.31
N ALA A 58 -16.49 9.28 11.21
CA ALA A 58 -16.20 8.80 9.85
C ALA A 58 -14.70 8.51 9.76
N PHE A 59 -14.35 7.22 9.77
CA PHE A 59 -12.97 6.80 9.91
C PHE A 59 -12.29 7.08 8.58
N ASP A 60 -11.68 8.25 8.46
CA ASP A 60 -11.02 8.67 7.24
C ASP A 60 -9.70 7.90 7.13
N ILE A 61 -9.76 6.75 6.46
CA ILE A 61 -8.65 5.81 6.28
C ILE A 61 -7.42 6.55 5.76
N SER A 62 -7.60 7.50 4.84
CA SER A 62 -6.53 8.29 4.24
C SER A 62 -5.75 9.12 5.27
N LYS A 63 -6.45 9.73 6.24
CA LYS A 63 -5.80 10.51 7.32
C LYS A 63 -5.02 9.61 8.27
N HIS A 64 -5.53 8.44 8.58
CA HIS A 64 -4.89 7.48 9.47
C HIS A 64 -3.69 6.78 8.83
N ILE A 65 -3.77 6.50 7.52
CA ILE A 65 -2.64 6.08 6.70
C ILE A 65 -1.50 7.12 6.83
N ALA A 66 -1.77 8.41 6.72
CA ALA A 66 -0.71 9.43 6.85
C ALA A 66 -0.01 9.43 8.22
N LEU A 67 -0.71 9.02 9.29
CA LEU A 67 -0.18 8.94 10.66
C LEU A 67 0.62 7.66 10.93
N MET A 68 0.58 6.67 10.04
CA MET A 68 1.30 5.43 10.25
C MET A 68 2.82 5.63 10.12
N PRO A 69 3.61 4.96 10.99
CA PRO A 69 5.05 4.95 10.86
C PRO A 69 5.49 4.49 9.47
N LEU A 70 6.69 4.89 9.06
CA LEU A 70 7.30 4.36 7.84
C LEU A 70 7.58 2.88 8.03
N PHE A 71 7.11 2.05 7.09
CA PHE A 71 7.43 0.63 7.10
C PHE A 71 8.89 0.43 6.74
N ARG A 72 9.65 -0.13 7.68
CA ARG A 72 11.02 -0.57 7.45
C ARG A 72 11.06 -2.08 7.53
N GLU A 73 11.39 -2.71 6.40
CA GLU A 73 11.70 -4.15 6.32
C GLU A 73 12.76 -4.58 7.34
N THR A 74 13.53 -3.61 7.83
CA THR A 74 14.63 -3.84 8.74
C THR A 74 14.19 -4.11 10.18
N GLU A 75 13.01 -3.66 10.56
CA GLU A 75 12.52 -3.57 11.93
C GLU A 75 11.03 -3.93 12.00
N VAL A 76 10.61 -4.95 11.25
CA VAL A 76 9.20 -5.34 11.12
C VAL A 76 8.54 -5.60 12.49
N ASP A 77 9.25 -6.24 13.43
CA ASP A 77 8.77 -6.44 14.81
C ASP A 77 8.47 -5.13 15.55
N SER A 78 9.39 -4.16 15.44
CA SER A 78 9.27 -2.86 16.09
C SER A 78 8.16 -2.04 15.43
N TYR A 79 8.03 -2.15 14.10
CA TYR A 79 6.98 -1.52 13.34
C TYR A 79 5.59 -1.91 13.84
N PHE A 80 5.30 -3.21 13.96
CA PHE A 80 4.01 -3.68 14.49
C PHE A 80 3.77 -3.19 15.93
N SER A 81 4.82 -3.18 16.76
CA SER A 81 4.73 -2.68 18.14
C SER A 81 4.43 -1.18 18.24
N VAL A 82 4.92 -0.38 17.28
CA VAL A 82 4.62 1.06 17.20
C VAL A 82 3.24 1.28 16.60
N PHE A 83 2.89 0.52 15.56
CA PHE A 83 1.57 0.54 14.93
C PHE A 83 0.46 0.25 15.95
N GLU A 84 0.59 -0.82 16.73
CA GLU A 84 -0.39 -1.18 17.76
C GLU A 84 -0.55 -0.08 18.81
N ARG A 85 0.57 0.54 19.25
CA ARG A 85 0.50 1.67 20.19
C ARG A 85 -0.25 2.87 19.61
N ILE A 86 -0.02 3.20 18.34
CA ILE A 86 -0.72 4.30 17.67
C ILE A 86 -2.19 3.96 17.49
N ALA A 87 -2.50 2.74 17.04
CA ALA A 87 -3.86 2.28 16.80
C ALA A 87 -4.68 2.25 18.08
N VAL A 88 -4.10 1.80 19.20
CA VAL A 88 -4.71 1.86 20.53
C VAL A 88 -4.87 3.30 21.02
N ALA A 89 -3.84 4.14 20.88
CA ALA A 89 -3.88 5.53 21.33
C ALA A 89 -4.95 6.36 20.59
N LEU A 90 -5.15 6.09 19.31
CA LEU A 90 -6.15 6.75 18.45
C LEU A 90 -7.49 5.99 18.39
N GLN A 91 -7.63 4.90 19.14
CA GLN A 91 -8.83 4.06 19.22
C GLN A 91 -9.35 3.62 17.84
N TRP A 92 -8.45 3.14 16.98
CA TRP A 92 -8.82 2.64 15.66
C TRP A 92 -9.65 1.36 15.78
N PRO A 93 -10.76 1.24 15.03
CA PRO A 93 -11.53 -0.01 14.97
C PRO A 93 -10.65 -1.17 14.49
N THR A 94 -10.74 -2.34 15.13
CA THR A 94 -9.90 -3.49 14.78
C THR A 94 -10.08 -3.97 13.34
N GLU A 95 -11.25 -3.72 12.76
CA GLU A 95 -11.63 -4.11 11.41
C GLU A 95 -10.87 -3.32 10.34
N VAL A 96 -10.42 -2.10 10.67
CA VAL A 96 -9.68 -1.25 9.73
C VAL A 96 -8.16 -1.46 9.83
N TRP A 97 -7.65 -2.14 10.85
CA TRP A 97 -6.20 -2.30 11.02
C TRP A 97 -5.58 -3.12 9.89
N SER A 98 -6.24 -4.20 9.48
CA SER A 98 -5.81 -5.05 8.36
C SER A 98 -5.82 -4.28 7.04
N LEU A 99 -6.85 -3.45 6.81
CA LEU A 99 -6.95 -2.59 5.63
C LEU A 99 -5.84 -1.52 5.60
N LEU A 100 -5.57 -0.87 6.73
CA LEU A 100 -4.50 0.12 6.88
C LEU A 100 -3.12 -0.48 6.57
N LEU A 101 -2.87 -1.68 7.08
CA LEU A 101 -1.66 -2.45 6.77
C LEU A 101 -1.55 -2.75 5.27
N GLN A 102 -2.65 -3.19 4.66
CA GLN A 102 -2.71 -3.48 3.22
C GLN A 102 -2.33 -2.28 2.36
N CYS A 103 -2.75 -1.07 2.75
CA CYS A 103 -2.42 0.16 2.02
C CYS A 103 -0.98 0.64 2.25
N LYS A 104 -0.37 0.29 3.39
CA LYS A 104 0.93 0.85 3.81
C LYS A 104 2.12 -0.05 3.59
N LEU A 105 1.89 -1.36 3.53
CA LEU A 105 2.95 -2.34 3.38
C LEU A 105 3.35 -2.43 1.90
N PRO A 106 4.55 -2.00 1.51
CA PRO A 106 5.02 -2.10 0.14
C PRO A 106 5.77 -3.43 -0.11
N GLY A 107 5.92 -3.79 -1.38
CA GLY A 107 6.87 -4.82 -1.82
C GLY A 107 6.55 -6.21 -1.28
N LYS A 108 7.52 -6.85 -0.60
CA LYS A 108 7.38 -8.24 -0.13
C LYS A 108 6.25 -8.41 0.88
N ALA A 109 6.02 -7.43 1.74
CA ALA A 109 4.91 -7.40 2.68
C ALA A 109 3.55 -7.37 1.96
N GLN A 110 3.46 -6.64 0.85
CA GLN A 110 2.24 -6.59 0.04
C GLN A 110 1.95 -7.92 -0.65
N VAL A 111 2.98 -8.55 -1.21
CA VAL A 111 2.89 -9.87 -1.83
C VAL A 111 2.49 -10.93 -0.80
N ALA A 112 3.04 -10.85 0.41
CA ALA A 112 2.65 -11.69 1.54
C ALA A 112 1.16 -11.59 1.85
N MET A 113 0.63 -10.37 1.90
CA MET A 113 -0.79 -10.14 2.16
C MET A 113 -1.67 -10.60 1.00
N ALA A 114 -1.24 -10.42 -0.25
CA ALA A 114 -1.98 -10.89 -1.42
C ALA A 114 -1.99 -12.43 -1.56
N ALA A 115 -1.03 -13.12 -0.94
CA ALA A 115 -0.98 -14.58 -0.91
C ALA A 115 -1.91 -15.20 0.15
N LEU A 116 -2.42 -14.40 1.10
CA LEU A 116 -3.39 -14.84 2.10
C LEU A 116 -4.79 -14.95 1.50
N SER A 117 -5.60 -15.85 2.08
CA SER A 117 -7.02 -15.91 1.75
C SER A 117 -7.74 -14.64 2.21
N LEU A 118 -8.93 -14.36 1.65
CA LEU A 118 -9.70 -13.15 2.00
C LEU A 118 -9.99 -13.08 3.51
N GLU A 119 -10.34 -14.19 4.14
CA GLU A 119 -10.64 -14.27 5.57
C GLU A 119 -9.39 -13.99 6.43
N GLU A 120 -8.24 -14.55 6.04
CA GLU A 120 -6.95 -14.29 6.70
C GLU A 120 -6.49 -12.84 6.49
N SER A 121 -6.73 -12.26 5.32
CA SER A 121 -6.34 -10.89 4.99
C SER A 121 -7.10 -9.85 5.82
N LEU A 122 -8.29 -10.20 6.31
CA LEU A 122 -9.11 -9.36 7.18
C LEU A 122 -8.72 -9.49 8.65
N ASN A 123 -8.06 -10.59 9.03
CA ASN A 123 -7.59 -10.84 10.38
C ASN A 123 -6.16 -10.30 10.59
N LEU A 124 -6.03 -9.31 11.47
CA LEU A 124 -4.74 -8.73 11.86
C LEU A 124 -3.73 -9.77 12.32
N GLU A 125 -4.14 -10.76 13.13
CA GLU A 125 -3.22 -11.71 13.73
C GLU A 125 -2.60 -12.65 12.68
N SER A 126 -3.41 -13.06 11.70
CA SER A 126 -2.95 -13.86 10.57
C SER A 126 -2.02 -13.06 9.66
N VAL A 127 -2.41 -11.81 9.33
CA VAL A 127 -1.59 -10.87 8.56
C VAL A 127 -0.24 -10.64 9.24
N LYS A 128 -0.24 -10.29 10.53
CA LYS A 128 0.96 -10.04 11.32
C LYS A 128 1.86 -11.26 11.34
N SER A 129 1.32 -12.44 11.66
CA SER A 129 2.08 -13.69 11.71
C SER A 129 2.71 -14.04 10.36
N THR A 130 1.97 -13.86 9.27
CA THR A 130 2.47 -14.17 7.93
C THR A 130 3.53 -13.20 7.45
N ILE A 131 3.35 -11.90 7.71
CA ILE A 131 4.35 -10.89 7.39
C ILE A 131 5.60 -11.15 8.22
N LEU A 132 5.47 -11.32 9.53
CA LEU A 132 6.60 -11.66 10.40
C LEU A 132 7.33 -12.90 9.88
N ARG A 133 6.60 -13.97 9.57
CA ARG A 133 7.17 -15.18 8.98
C ARG A 133 7.91 -14.90 7.67
N ILE A 134 7.36 -14.12 6.74
CA ILE A 134 8.03 -13.83 5.45
C ILE A 134 9.29 -12.99 5.67
N TYR A 135 9.30 -12.07 6.63
CA TYR A 135 10.48 -11.25 6.96
C TYR A 135 11.50 -12.00 7.83
N GLU A 136 11.08 -12.95 8.64
CA GLU A 136 11.92 -13.91 9.37
C GLU A 136 12.49 -14.99 8.44
N LEU A 137 11.77 -15.34 7.37
CA LEU A 137 12.23 -16.17 6.25
C LEU A 137 13.21 -15.43 5.32
N VAL A 138 13.54 -14.18 5.62
CA VAL A 138 14.74 -13.53 5.10
C VAL A 138 15.83 -13.44 6.18
N PRO A 139 16.34 -14.56 6.77
CA PRO A 139 17.58 -14.50 7.56
C PRO A 139 18.67 -13.76 6.79
N GLU A 140 18.67 -13.91 5.46
CA GLU A 140 19.55 -13.21 4.51
C GLU A 140 19.56 -11.69 4.71
N ALA A 141 18.43 -11.05 5.04
CA ALA A 141 18.35 -9.61 5.25
C ALA A 141 19.09 -9.21 6.53
N TYR A 142 18.95 -9.99 7.60
CA TYR A 142 19.76 -9.83 8.81
C TYR A 142 21.24 -10.11 8.53
N ARG A 143 21.57 -11.11 7.70
CA ARG A 143 22.97 -11.41 7.30
C ARG A 143 23.59 -10.27 6.52
N GLN A 144 22.89 -9.77 5.51
CA GLN A 144 23.38 -8.68 4.66
C GLN A 144 23.57 -7.42 5.49
N LYS A 145 22.59 -7.04 6.33
CA LYS A 145 22.76 -5.92 7.25
C LYS A 145 23.88 -6.12 8.24
N PHE A 146 23.99 -7.29 8.87
CA PHE A 146 25.08 -7.53 9.81
C PHE A 146 26.43 -7.36 9.10
N ARG A 147 26.55 -7.80 7.84
CA ARG A 147 27.75 -7.61 7.03
C ARG A 147 27.97 -6.17 6.60
N SER A 148 26.91 -5.44 6.23
CA SER A 148 26.99 -4.07 5.73
C SER A 148 26.97 -3.00 6.83
N HIS A 149 26.58 -3.32 8.07
CA HIS A 149 26.53 -2.38 9.18
C HIS A 149 27.94 -1.92 9.53
N ARG A 150 28.13 -0.61 9.49
CA ARG A 150 29.38 0.09 9.80
C ARG A 150 29.07 1.16 10.83
N LYS A 151 30.00 1.35 11.77
CA LYS A 151 29.89 2.36 12.83
C LYS A 151 29.78 3.74 12.18
N SER A 152 28.75 4.51 12.55
CA SER A 152 28.64 5.92 12.15
C SER A 152 29.66 6.78 12.93
N GLN A 153 30.10 7.90 12.34
CA GLN A 153 31.06 8.81 12.98
C GLN A 153 30.52 9.39 14.30
N ASN A 154 29.19 9.53 14.41
CA ASN A 154 28.50 10.08 15.58
C ASN A 154 28.06 9.00 16.59
N GLN A 155 28.35 7.72 16.33
CA GLN A 155 27.90 6.61 17.17
C GLN A 155 29.00 6.18 18.16
N THR A 156 28.62 5.88 19.40
CA THR A 156 29.57 5.35 20.38
C THR A 156 29.87 3.87 20.09
N TYR A 157 31.07 3.39 20.42
CA TYR A 157 31.43 1.98 20.21
C TYR A 157 30.51 1.00 20.97
N THR A 158 30.01 1.41 22.13
CA THR A 158 29.04 0.63 22.93
C THR A 158 27.69 0.51 22.23
N GLU A 159 27.19 1.58 21.63
CA GLU A 159 25.95 1.60 20.85
C GLU A 159 26.07 0.73 19.59
N PHE A 160 27.19 0.83 18.88
CA PHE A 160 27.47 0.01 17.70
C PHE A 160 27.54 -1.48 18.05
N ALA A 161 28.24 -1.83 19.13
CA ALA A 161 28.34 -3.21 19.59
C ALA A 161 26.97 -3.78 19.99
N ARG A 162 26.14 -2.97 20.67
CA ARG A 162 24.77 -3.34 21.03
C ARG A 162 23.91 -3.61 19.80
N GLU A 163 23.91 -2.70 18.83
CA GLU A 163 23.16 -2.88 17.56
C GLU A 163 23.63 -4.12 16.80
N LYS A 164 24.94 -4.33 16.70
CA LYS A 164 25.52 -5.52 16.10
C LYS A 164 25.11 -6.80 16.82
N GLY A 165 25.06 -6.78 18.14
CA GLY A 165 24.58 -7.90 18.96
C GLY A 165 23.11 -8.23 18.66
N VAL A 166 22.23 -7.22 18.62
CA VAL A 166 20.81 -7.43 18.28
C VAL A 166 20.65 -8.00 16.86
N LEU A 167 21.42 -7.51 15.89
CA LEU A 167 21.42 -8.07 14.53
C LEU A 167 21.95 -9.51 14.50
N PHE A 168 22.91 -9.85 15.36
CA PHE A 168 23.48 -11.18 15.47
C PHE A 168 22.51 -12.18 16.12
N ASP A 169 21.82 -11.78 17.19
CA ASP A 169 20.81 -12.64 17.82
C ASP A 169 19.66 -12.96 16.85
N LYS A 170 19.28 -11.98 16.03
CA LYS A 170 18.32 -12.16 14.93
C LYS A 170 18.89 -12.91 13.73
N PHE A 171 20.22 -12.98 13.59
CA PHE A 171 20.89 -13.77 12.55
C PHE A 171 20.99 -15.25 12.92
N CYS A 172 21.09 -15.57 14.22
CA CYS A 172 21.29 -16.93 14.75
C CYS A 172 20.00 -17.67 15.10
N ARG A 173 18.85 -16.98 15.21
CA ARG A 173 17.53 -17.60 15.26
C ARG A 173 17.10 -18.06 13.87
#